data_AF-A0A523GBU0-F1
#
_entry.id   AF-A0A523GBU0-F1
#
_cell.length_a   1.000
_cell.length_b   1.000
_cell.length_c   1.000
_cell.angle_alpha   90.00
_cell.angle_beta   90.00
_cell.angle_gamma   90.00
#
_symmetry.space_group_name_H-M   'P 1'
#
loop_
_entity.id
_entity.type
_entity.pdbx_description
1 polymer ?
#
loop_
_entity_poly.entity_id
_entity_poly.type
_entity_poly.pdbx_seq_one_letter_code
_entity_poly.pdbx_strand_id
1 'polypeptide(L)'
;MIHHFGFTALAKYLIEFHFAYRVFYGLCFLLWLGVAEVTAQIENPTIVSEATWKTVDLRVKGTPPEWALWERHLLKFLYPAALEFVDKYTNPDGTLIWRDEWPGMDGSDDGYESFYNFPLYAALGGPMEIDSLARFLWEGVTRQFTAYGQVYDEFDAGYDWMHHGESYTYFYFFGLTNPLDKKYRDRALKFAALYMDESYGNYDPKLKMIRSPLTGSKGPRFVNTAEDWVTHRPILANYLLPYEDIPNVDSSAAWNDDDKFPFILEALNNRMMKGDVPLNLAATSLILNAFMYTGESKYKDWIEGYVKGWMKRVIENNGFLPDNVGLSGKVGENMNNKKWGGYYGWRWPHGLMNQMEATVIGASNALLVSGDSSYLDLPKSVTKLVEDQAKEENGGLLVPHRFDDNGWWS
;
A
#
# COMPACT_ATOMS: atom_id res chain seq x y z
N MET A 1 -3.60 -37.55 -14.76
CA MET A 1 -4.11 -37.31 -13.41
C MET A 1 -3.13 -36.42 -12.66
N ILE A 2 -3.15 -35.12 -12.97
CA ILE A 2 -2.72 -34.00 -12.13
C ILE A 2 -3.67 -32.89 -12.60
N HIS A 3 -4.67 -32.56 -11.79
CA HIS A 3 -5.67 -31.57 -12.17
C HIS A 3 -5.07 -30.16 -12.01
N HIS A 4 -4.95 -29.45 -13.13
CA HIS A 4 -4.79 -27.99 -13.18
C HIS A 4 -6.08 -27.33 -12.68
N PHE A 5 -6.14 -26.94 -11.41
CA PHE A 5 -7.12 -25.98 -10.90
C PHE A 5 -6.50 -25.26 -9.68
N GLY A 6 -6.55 -23.92 -9.70
CA GLY A 6 -6.11 -23.08 -8.57
C GLY A 6 -5.18 -21.93 -8.96
N PHE A 7 -5.67 -20.96 -9.76
CA PHE A 7 -5.09 -19.60 -9.85
C PHE A 7 -6.03 -18.62 -10.57
N THR A 8 -6.88 -19.13 -11.46
CA THR A 8 -7.83 -18.34 -12.26
C THR A 8 -8.97 -17.69 -11.46
N ALA A 9 -9.33 -18.24 -10.30
CA ALA A 9 -10.36 -17.65 -9.43
C ALA A 9 -9.84 -16.41 -8.68
N LEU A 10 -8.59 -16.46 -8.16
CA LEU A 10 -7.93 -15.33 -7.50
C LEU A 10 -7.69 -14.17 -8.47
N ALA A 11 -7.26 -14.48 -9.69
CA ALA A 11 -7.13 -13.49 -10.76
C ALA A 11 -8.48 -12.84 -11.09
N LYS A 12 -9.57 -13.61 -11.18
CA LYS A 12 -10.91 -13.03 -11.42
C LYS A 12 -11.38 -12.15 -10.26
N TYR A 13 -11.15 -12.54 -9.01
CA TYR A 13 -11.54 -11.77 -7.83
C TYR A 13 -10.79 -10.43 -7.73
N LEU A 14 -9.49 -10.42 -8.05
CA LEU A 14 -8.66 -9.20 -8.04
C LEU A 14 -8.91 -8.27 -9.25
N ILE A 15 -9.49 -8.78 -10.35
CA ILE A 15 -9.73 -8.01 -11.59
C ILE A 15 -11.03 -7.17 -11.54
N GLU A 16 -11.98 -7.51 -10.67
CA GLU A 16 -13.34 -6.94 -10.71
C GLU A 16 -13.55 -5.60 -9.95
N PHE A 17 -12.57 -5.08 -9.19
CA PHE A 17 -12.73 -3.80 -8.47
C PHE A 17 -11.57 -2.80 -8.68
N HIS A 18 -11.96 -1.51 -8.82
CA HIS A 18 -11.18 -0.27 -9.02
C HIS A 18 -10.14 -0.23 -10.16
N PHE A 19 -10.28 0.77 -11.04
CA PHE A 19 -9.46 0.93 -12.25
C PHE A 19 -7.97 1.24 -11.96
N ALA A 20 -7.67 1.85 -10.81
CA ALA A 20 -6.30 2.16 -10.39
C ALA A 20 -5.47 0.90 -10.07
N TYR A 21 -6.10 -0.11 -9.46
CA TYR A 21 -5.46 -1.36 -9.07
C TYR A 21 -5.09 -2.26 -10.27
N ARG A 22 -5.81 -2.14 -11.39
CA ARG A 22 -5.55 -2.91 -12.63
C ARG A 22 -4.16 -2.67 -13.22
N VAL A 23 -3.62 -1.47 -13.06
CA VAL A 23 -2.33 -1.07 -13.66
C VAL A 23 -1.15 -1.54 -12.79
N PHE A 24 -1.26 -1.39 -11.47
CA PHE A 24 -0.21 -1.80 -10.53
C PHE A 24 0.00 -3.33 -10.52
N TYR A 25 -1.08 -4.10 -10.40
CA TYR A 25 -0.99 -5.57 -10.44
C TYR A 25 -0.66 -6.11 -11.84
N GLY A 26 -1.10 -5.44 -12.91
CA GLY A 26 -0.70 -5.78 -14.28
C GLY A 26 0.81 -5.62 -14.51
N LEU A 27 1.42 -4.57 -13.95
CA LEU A 27 2.87 -4.35 -13.98
C LEU A 27 3.63 -5.36 -13.11
N CYS A 28 3.14 -5.67 -11.90
CA CYS A 28 3.71 -6.75 -11.08
C CYS A 28 3.62 -8.12 -11.77
N PHE A 29 2.56 -8.39 -12.53
CA PHE A 29 2.38 -9.63 -13.29
C PHE A 29 3.33 -9.71 -14.50
N LEU A 30 3.55 -8.60 -15.21
CA LEU A 30 4.53 -8.52 -16.30
C LEU A 30 5.98 -8.64 -15.78
N LEU A 31 6.28 -8.04 -14.62
CA LEU A 31 7.54 -8.24 -13.92
C LEU A 31 7.71 -9.69 -13.46
N TRP A 32 6.64 -10.35 -12.99
CA TRP A 32 6.67 -11.76 -12.59
C TRP A 32 6.93 -12.72 -13.77
N LEU A 33 6.28 -12.51 -14.92
CA LEU A 33 6.54 -13.29 -16.14
C LEU A 33 7.98 -13.11 -16.64
N GLY A 34 8.52 -11.88 -16.57
CA GLY A 34 9.92 -11.61 -16.92
C GLY A 34 10.93 -12.21 -15.95
N VAL A 35 10.62 -12.28 -14.65
CA VAL A 35 11.50 -12.85 -13.61
C VAL A 35 11.48 -14.38 -13.62
N ALA A 36 10.35 -15.02 -13.92
CA ALA A 36 10.25 -16.49 -13.99
C ALA A 36 11.04 -17.09 -15.17
N GLU A 37 11.06 -16.43 -16.33
CA GLU A 37 11.89 -16.87 -17.48
C GLU A 37 13.40 -16.68 -17.22
N VAL A 38 13.79 -15.65 -16.45
CA VAL A 38 15.20 -15.35 -16.15
C VAL A 38 15.76 -16.24 -15.04
N THR A 39 14.95 -16.62 -14.04
CA THR A 39 15.40 -17.42 -12.90
C THR A 39 15.60 -18.91 -13.23
N ALA A 40 14.93 -19.44 -14.24
CA ALA A 40 15.13 -20.82 -14.70
C ALA A 40 16.51 -21.08 -15.34
N GLN A 41 17.33 -20.05 -15.56
CA GLN A 41 18.63 -20.16 -16.24
C GLN A 41 19.87 -19.95 -15.36
N ILE A 42 19.72 -19.75 -14.04
CA ILE A 42 20.86 -19.41 -13.16
C ILE A 42 21.17 -20.58 -12.22
N GLU A 43 21.96 -21.55 -12.69
CA GLU A 43 22.65 -22.52 -11.83
C GLU A 43 23.96 -21.89 -11.31
N ASN A 44 24.01 -21.61 -10.00
CA ASN A 44 25.15 -21.14 -9.19
C ASN A 44 25.49 -19.62 -9.25
N PRO A 45 25.15 -18.83 -8.21
CA PRO A 45 25.60 -17.45 -8.12
C PRO A 45 27.03 -17.43 -7.58
N THR A 46 28.01 -17.33 -8.48
CA THR A 46 29.37 -16.94 -8.08
C THR A 46 29.44 -15.42 -8.03
N ILE A 47 30.18 -14.92 -7.04
CA ILE A 47 30.49 -13.52 -6.72
C ILE A 47 30.51 -12.63 -7.96
N VAL A 48 29.71 -11.56 -7.94
CA VAL A 48 29.56 -10.57 -9.03
C VAL A 48 30.90 -9.86 -9.26
N SER A 49 31.75 -10.44 -10.11
CA SER A 49 32.77 -9.69 -10.85
C SER A 49 32.07 -8.86 -11.92
N GLU A 50 32.64 -7.69 -12.24
CA GLU A 50 32.20 -6.72 -13.26
C GLU A 50 31.21 -7.32 -14.27
N ALA A 51 29.92 -7.10 -14.02
CA ALA A 51 28.86 -7.66 -14.84
C ALA A 51 29.04 -7.15 -16.28
N THR A 52 29.47 -8.05 -17.16
CA THR A 52 29.32 -7.88 -18.59
C THR A 52 27.81 -7.90 -18.83
N TRP A 53 27.22 -6.71 -18.93
CA TRP A 53 25.81 -6.57 -19.32
C TRP A 53 25.57 -7.48 -20.53
N LYS A 54 24.54 -8.34 -20.46
CA LYS A 54 24.13 -9.14 -21.62
C LYS A 54 23.65 -8.17 -22.70
N THR A 55 24.51 -7.85 -23.65
CA THR A 55 24.13 -7.05 -24.82
C THR A 55 23.26 -7.89 -25.73
N VAL A 56 21.98 -7.52 -25.84
CA VAL A 56 21.06 -8.13 -26.81
C VAL A 56 21.14 -7.33 -28.11
N ASP A 57 21.79 -7.90 -29.12
CA ASP A 57 21.83 -7.32 -30.46
C ASP A 57 20.49 -7.53 -31.20
N LEU A 58 19.68 -6.48 -31.28
CA LEU A 58 18.46 -6.48 -32.10
C LEU A 58 18.83 -6.35 -33.59
N ARG A 59 18.99 -7.47 -34.29
CA ARG A 59 19.41 -7.50 -35.72
C ARG A 59 18.27 -7.59 -36.73
N VAL A 60 17.04 -7.83 -36.28
CA VAL A 60 15.87 -8.05 -37.15
C VAL A 60 14.93 -6.87 -37.05
N LYS A 61 14.62 -6.24 -38.19
CA LYS A 61 13.50 -5.29 -38.32
C LYS A 61 12.25 -6.08 -38.71
N GLY A 62 11.20 -6.00 -37.90
CA GLY A 62 9.88 -6.58 -38.19
C GLY A 62 8.82 -5.49 -38.27
N THR A 63 7.68 -5.79 -38.90
CA THR A 63 6.48 -4.95 -38.79
C THR A 63 6.00 -4.96 -37.34
N PRO A 64 5.76 -3.79 -36.70
CA PRO A 64 5.27 -3.77 -35.33
C PRO A 64 3.92 -4.50 -35.25
N PRO A 65 3.67 -5.29 -34.19
CA PRO A 65 2.37 -5.92 -33.99
C PRO A 65 1.29 -4.85 -33.82
N GLU A 66 0.06 -5.18 -34.18
CA GLU A 66 -1.05 -4.22 -34.19
C GLU A 66 -1.28 -3.56 -32.82
N TRP A 67 -1.15 -4.32 -31.72
CA TRP A 67 -1.31 -3.78 -30.37
C TRP A 67 -0.33 -2.64 -30.07
N ALA A 68 0.90 -2.72 -30.58
CA ALA A 68 1.91 -1.68 -30.36
C ALA A 68 1.56 -0.40 -31.13
N LEU A 69 0.94 -0.52 -32.31
CA LEU A 69 0.42 0.65 -33.03
C LEU A 69 -0.71 1.31 -32.25
N TRP A 70 -1.66 0.53 -31.73
CA TRP A 70 -2.77 1.05 -30.92
C TRP A 70 -2.29 1.70 -29.61
N GLU A 71 -1.29 1.12 -28.95
CA GLU A 71 -0.65 1.73 -27.78
C GLU A 71 -0.03 3.10 -28.13
N ARG A 72 0.73 3.20 -29.24
CA ARG A 72 1.28 4.49 -29.69
C ARG A 72 0.19 5.51 -30.01
N HIS A 73 -0.95 5.08 -30.58
CA HIS A 73 -2.10 5.95 -30.80
C HIS A 73 -2.69 6.42 -29.47
N LEU A 74 -2.94 5.51 -28.52
CA LEU A 74 -3.45 5.85 -27.19
C LEU A 74 -2.54 6.88 -26.50
N LEU A 75 -1.24 6.59 -26.41
CA LEU A 75 -0.26 7.52 -25.81
C LEU A 75 -0.32 8.90 -26.49
N LYS A 76 -0.42 8.97 -27.82
CA LYS A 76 -0.54 10.25 -28.52
C LYS A 76 -1.80 11.04 -28.14
N PHE A 77 -2.93 10.37 -27.95
CA PHE A 77 -4.22 11.02 -27.63
C PHE A 77 -4.37 11.35 -26.13
N LEU A 78 -3.63 10.67 -25.25
CA LEU A 78 -3.65 10.99 -23.81
C LEU A 78 -3.07 12.38 -23.51
N TYR A 79 -2.07 12.84 -24.26
CA TYR A 79 -1.43 14.14 -24.00
C TYR A 79 -2.41 15.33 -23.97
N PRO A 80 -3.18 15.63 -25.03
CA PRO A 80 -4.13 16.75 -25.00
C PRO A 80 -5.24 16.57 -23.95
N ALA A 81 -5.67 15.33 -23.69
CA ALA A 81 -6.67 15.06 -22.66
C ALA A 81 -6.15 15.34 -21.24
N ALA A 82 -4.88 15.00 -20.97
CA ALA A 82 -4.23 15.30 -19.70
C ALA A 82 -4.09 16.81 -19.49
N LEU A 83 -3.74 17.57 -20.53
CA LEU A 83 -3.64 19.03 -20.45
C LEU A 83 -5.01 19.68 -20.21
N GLU A 84 -6.05 19.25 -20.91
CA GLU A 84 -7.43 19.73 -20.70
C GLU A 84 -7.91 19.44 -19.26
N PHE A 85 -7.60 18.24 -18.74
CA PHE A 85 -7.93 17.88 -17.36
C PHE A 85 -7.23 18.82 -16.36
N VAL A 86 -5.93 19.05 -16.53
CA VAL A 86 -5.17 19.94 -15.65
C VAL A 86 -5.69 21.37 -15.73
N ASP A 87 -5.90 21.93 -16.93
CA ASP A 87 -6.43 23.29 -17.11
C ASP A 87 -7.79 23.49 -16.43
N LYS A 88 -8.64 22.46 -16.48
CA LYS A 88 -9.98 22.52 -15.90
C LYS A 88 -10.02 22.41 -14.39
N TYR A 89 -9.11 21.66 -13.78
CA TYR A 89 -9.19 21.26 -12.36
C TYR A 89 -8.07 21.82 -11.48
N THR A 90 -7.15 22.61 -12.04
CA THR A 90 -6.04 23.19 -11.28
C THR A 90 -5.94 24.70 -11.47
N ASN A 91 -5.43 25.38 -10.45
CA ASN A 91 -5.02 26.77 -10.53
C ASN A 91 -3.66 26.88 -11.25
N PRO A 92 -3.28 28.09 -11.73
CA PRO A 92 -1.99 28.30 -12.40
C PRO A 92 -0.75 27.96 -11.57
N ASP A 93 -0.87 27.83 -10.24
CA ASP A 93 0.21 27.44 -9.34
C ASP A 93 0.29 25.92 -9.09
N GLY A 94 -0.60 25.13 -9.71
CA GLY A 94 -0.65 23.69 -9.61
C GLY A 94 -1.47 23.15 -8.44
N THR A 95 -2.09 24.02 -7.63
CA THR A 95 -3.07 23.59 -6.62
C THR A 95 -4.37 23.16 -7.29
N LEU A 96 -5.11 22.24 -6.66
CA LEU A 96 -6.41 21.80 -7.14
C LEU A 96 -7.47 22.88 -6.91
N ILE A 97 -8.39 23.04 -7.86
CA ILE A 97 -9.63 23.79 -7.67
C ILE A 97 -10.53 22.94 -6.76
N TRP A 98 -10.38 23.17 -5.45
CA TRP A 98 -10.97 22.37 -4.38
C TRP A 98 -11.66 23.28 -3.34
N ARG A 99 -11.77 22.82 -2.09
CA ARG A 99 -12.23 23.55 -0.91
C ARG A 99 -11.21 24.60 -0.44
N ASP A 100 -11.65 25.62 0.28
CA ASP A 100 -10.74 26.59 0.89
C ASP A 100 -10.13 26.08 2.21
N GLU A 101 -10.80 25.13 2.88
CA GLU A 101 -10.38 24.50 4.13
C GLU A 101 -10.73 23.02 4.10
N TRP A 102 -9.95 22.18 4.81
CA TRP A 102 -10.17 20.74 4.88
C TRP A 102 -9.84 20.19 6.28
N PRO A 103 -10.80 19.56 6.98
CA PRO A 103 -10.60 19.11 8.37
C PRO A 103 -10.07 17.67 8.44
N GLY A 104 -9.70 17.24 9.65
CA GLY A 104 -9.33 15.86 9.93
C GLY A 104 -7.95 15.47 9.43
N MET A 105 -7.65 14.16 9.43
CA MET A 105 -6.34 13.63 9.05
C MET A 105 -6.26 13.11 7.61
N ASP A 106 -7.40 13.08 6.91
CA ASP A 106 -7.67 12.41 5.64
C ASP A 106 -7.56 13.36 4.42
N GLY A 107 -7.52 12.81 3.21
CA GLY A 107 -7.86 13.48 1.95
C GLY A 107 -6.68 14.02 1.15
N SER A 108 -5.45 13.98 1.67
CA SER A 108 -4.25 14.35 0.91
C SER A 108 -3.96 13.36 -0.22
N ASP A 109 -4.32 12.10 0.00
CA ASP A 109 -4.24 11.01 -0.96
C ASP A 109 -5.04 11.29 -2.23
N ASP A 110 -6.33 11.67 -2.12
CA ASP A 110 -7.17 12.11 -3.23
C ASP A 110 -6.48 13.20 -4.09
N GLY A 111 -5.78 14.11 -3.41
CA GLY A 111 -5.03 15.18 -4.05
C GLY A 111 -3.90 14.66 -4.94
N TYR A 112 -3.09 13.75 -4.41
CA TYR A 112 -1.98 13.13 -5.16
C TYR A 112 -2.49 12.18 -6.25
N GLU A 113 -3.56 11.42 -5.97
CA GLU A 113 -4.17 10.47 -6.90
C GLU A 113 -4.76 11.11 -8.15
N SER A 114 -5.10 12.39 -8.08
CA SER A 114 -5.57 13.13 -9.26
C SER A 114 -4.59 13.06 -10.44
N PHE A 115 -3.30 12.76 -10.20
CA PHE A 115 -2.26 12.74 -11.23
C PHE A 115 -1.33 11.52 -11.20
N TYR A 116 -1.61 10.48 -10.39
CA TYR A 116 -0.63 9.42 -10.09
C TYR A 116 -0.06 8.69 -11.32
N ASN A 117 -0.85 8.54 -12.39
CA ASN A 117 -0.43 7.87 -13.62
C ASN A 117 0.40 8.74 -14.57
N PHE A 118 0.57 10.04 -14.31
CA PHE A 118 1.25 10.94 -15.25
C PHE A 118 2.73 10.56 -15.47
N PRO A 119 3.53 10.26 -14.43
CA PRO A 119 4.92 9.86 -14.66
C PRO A 119 4.98 8.50 -15.34
N LEU A 120 4.11 7.54 -14.95
CA LEU A 120 4.01 6.25 -15.64
C LEU A 120 3.69 6.43 -17.14
N TYR A 121 2.77 7.33 -17.48
CA TYR A 121 2.45 7.66 -18.87
C TYR A 121 3.69 8.19 -19.62
N ALA A 122 4.49 9.08 -19.02
CA ALA A 122 5.75 9.51 -19.59
C ALA A 122 6.74 8.34 -19.76
N ALA A 123 6.89 7.47 -18.75
CA ALA A 123 7.76 6.29 -18.79
C ALA A 123 7.38 5.27 -19.88
N LEU A 124 6.09 5.12 -20.19
CA LEU A 124 5.58 4.27 -21.27
C LEU A 124 5.80 4.89 -22.68
N GLY A 125 6.40 6.07 -22.76
CA GLY A 125 6.75 6.74 -24.01
C GLY A 125 5.79 7.83 -24.45
N GLY A 126 5.05 8.42 -23.49
CA GLY A 126 4.42 9.73 -23.64
C GLY A 126 5.43 10.89 -23.69
N PRO A 127 4.98 12.13 -23.93
CA PRO A 127 5.86 13.29 -23.93
C PRO A 127 6.44 13.58 -22.54
N MET A 128 7.74 13.90 -22.45
CA MET A 128 8.43 14.17 -21.17
C MET A 128 7.95 15.44 -20.47
N GLU A 129 7.26 16.32 -21.19
CA GLU A 129 6.54 17.47 -20.63
C GLU A 129 5.50 17.03 -19.59
N ILE A 130 4.94 15.82 -19.71
CA ILE A 130 4.03 15.26 -18.71
C ILE A 130 4.74 14.95 -17.40
N ASP A 131 5.97 14.41 -17.42
CA ASP A 131 6.75 14.20 -16.19
C ASP A 131 7.07 15.54 -15.51
N SER A 132 7.40 16.57 -16.30
CA SER A 132 7.62 17.92 -15.76
C SER A 132 6.35 18.50 -15.13
N LEU A 133 5.20 18.33 -15.82
CA LEU A 133 3.89 18.76 -15.31
C LEU A 133 3.50 18.01 -14.05
N ALA A 134 3.71 16.70 -14.02
CA ALA A 134 3.45 15.86 -12.87
C ALA A 134 4.23 16.33 -11.64
N ARG A 135 5.54 16.55 -11.78
CA ARG A 135 6.37 17.07 -10.68
C ARG A 135 5.91 18.45 -10.22
N PHE A 136 5.42 19.31 -11.12
CA PHE A 136 4.86 20.61 -10.75
C PHE A 136 3.56 20.47 -9.94
N LEU A 137 2.66 19.59 -10.38
CA LEU A 137 1.39 19.31 -9.71
C LEU A 137 1.59 18.65 -8.35
N TRP A 138 2.56 17.74 -8.23
CA TRP A 138 2.99 17.19 -6.94
C TRP A 138 3.30 18.31 -5.94
N GLU A 139 4.10 19.29 -6.33
CA GLU A 139 4.44 20.42 -5.45
C GLU A 139 3.23 21.30 -5.12
N GLY A 140 2.30 21.46 -6.07
CA GLY A 140 1.05 22.19 -5.85
C GLY A 140 0.18 21.52 -4.79
N VAL A 141 -0.08 20.23 -4.95
CA VAL A 141 -0.83 19.38 -4.01
C VAL A 141 -0.13 19.39 -2.63
N THR A 142 1.19 19.16 -2.58
CA THR A 142 1.94 19.19 -1.32
C THR A 142 1.78 20.53 -0.60
N ARG A 143 1.84 21.67 -1.30
CA ARG A 143 1.63 22.99 -0.67
C ARG A 143 0.20 23.16 -0.17
N GLN A 144 -0.80 22.75 -0.94
CA GLN A 144 -2.21 22.85 -0.59
C GLN A 144 -2.53 22.05 0.69
N PHE A 145 -2.13 20.77 0.74
CA PHE A 145 -2.39 19.93 1.91
C PHE A 145 -1.46 20.24 3.10
N THR A 146 -0.33 20.92 2.88
CA THR A 146 0.42 21.54 3.97
C THR A 146 -0.35 22.70 4.59
N ALA A 147 -1.05 23.50 3.78
CA ALA A 147 -1.87 24.61 4.28
C ALA A 147 -3.11 24.14 5.06
N TYR A 148 -3.71 23.02 4.66
CA TYR A 148 -4.79 22.39 5.43
C TYR A 148 -4.31 21.67 6.69
N GLY A 149 -3.07 21.16 6.68
CA GLY A 149 -2.40 20.58 7.85
C GLY A 149 -2.27 19.05 7.84
N GLN A 150 -2.79 18.35 6.82
CA GLN A 150 -2.61 16.91 6.66
C GLN A 150 -1.18 16.55 6.25
N VAL A 151 -0.49 17.42 5.50
CA VAL A 151 0.93 17.23 5.14
C VAL A 151 1.83 18.06 6.05
N TYR A 152 2.90 17.46 6.53
CA TYR A 152 3.95 18.11 7.33
C TYR A 152 5.33 17.66 6.84
N ASP A 153 6.23 18.62 6.59
CA ASP A 153 7.56 18.33 6.06
C ASP A 153 7.54 17.47 4.76
N GLU A 154 6.61 17.80 3.85
CA GLU A 154 6.38 17.15 2.54
C GLU A 154 5.76 15.74 2.56
N PHE A 155 5.52 15.16 3.74
CA PHE A 155 4.88 13.84 3.90
C PHE A 155 3.66 13.97 4.81
N ASP A 156 2.71 13.06 4.70
CA ASP A 156 1.53 13.07 5.55
C ASP A 156 1.87 13.03 7.05
N ALA A 157 1.20 13.85 7.84
CA ALA A 157 1.54 14.07 9.25
C ALA A 157 1.36 12.81 10.09
N GLY A 158 0.34 12.00 9.80
CA GLY A 158 0.03 10.78 10.54
C GLY A 158 -1.27 10.16 10.08
N TYR A 159 -1.22 9.44 8.94
CA TYR A 159 -2.35 8.73 8.33
C TYR A 159 -2.01 7.25 8.09
N ASP A 160 -2.88 6.48 7.47
CA ASP A 160 -2.69 5.03 7.30
C ASP A 160 -2.02 4.63 5.99
N TRP A 161 -1.43 3.44 6.01
CA TRP A 161 -0.66 2.92 4.88
C TRP A 161 -1.49 2.44 3.68
N MET A 162 -2.82 2.35 3.80
CA MET A 162 -3.70 2.14 2.66
C MET A 162 -3.65 3.40 1.79
N HIS A 163 -4.02 4.54 2.36
CA HIS A 163 -4.06 5.82 1.65
C HIS A 163 -2.66 6.38 1.33
N HIS A 164 -1.66 6.19 2.20
CA HIS A 164 -0.25 6.47 1.82
C HIS A 164 0.15 5.61 0.61
N GLY A 165 -0.23 4.34 0.62
CA GLY A 165 0.12 3.39 -0.43
C GLY A 165 -0.46 3.79 -1.78
N GLU A 166 -1.74 4.19 -1.82
CA GLU A 166 -2.42 4.63 -3.04
C GLU A 166 -1.77 5.91 -3.59
N SER A 167 -1.64 6.94 -2.76
CA SER A 167 -1.09 8.24 -3.16
C SER A 167 0.39 8.21 -3.57
N TYR A 168 1.23 7.45 -2.85
CA TYR A 168 2.66 7.40 -3.14
C TYR A 168 3.01 6.53 -4.35
N THR A 169 2.06 5.82 -4.97
CA THR A 169 2.28 5.28 -6.33
C THR A 169 2.74 6.37 -7.29
N TYR A 170 2.15 7.57 -7.16
CA TYR A 170 2.54 8.76 -7.89
C TYR A 170 4.04 9.06 -7.70
N PHE A 171 4.47 9.07 -6.43
CA PHE A 171 5.85 9.37 -6.04
C PHE A 171 6.84 8.32 -6.57
N TYR A 172 6.49 7.03 -6.52
CA TYR A 172 7.35 5.95 -6.97
C TYR A 172 7.59 6.00 -8.49
N PHE A 173 6.60 6.41 -9.28
CA PHE A 173 6.77 6.51 -10.72
C PHE A 173 7.73 7.62 -11.15
N PHE A 174 8.05 8.62 -10.31
CA PHE A 174 9.06 9.62 -10.65
C PHE A 174 10.46 9.01 -10.83
N GLY A 175 10.82 8.02 -10.02
CA GLY A 175 12.09 7.30 -10.13
C GLY A 175 12.11 6.35 -11.32
N LEU A 176 10.98 5.71 -11.62
CA LEU A 176 10.81 4.89 -12.82
C LEU A 176 10.99 5.72 -14.10
N THR A 177 10.45 6.94 -14.10
CA THR A 177 10.45 7.83 -15.27
C THR A 177 11.79 8.52 -15.48
N ASN A 178 12.36 9.09 -14.42
CA ASN A 178 13.63 9.79 -14.47
C ASN A 178 14.42 9.58 -13.16
N PRO A 179 15.27 8.53 -13.08
CA PRO A 179 16.03 8.22 -11.87
C PRO A 179 17.18 9.21 -11.59
N LEU A 180 17.47 10.14 -12.52
CA LEU A 180 18.55 11.12 -12.38
C LEU A 180 18.08 12.41 -11.71
N ASP A 181 16.78 12.58 -11.45
CA ASP A 181 16.26 13.73 -10.72
C ASP A 181 16.73 13.70 -9.27
N LYS A 182 17.68 14.58 -8.96
CA LYS A 182 18.29 14.65 -7.63
C LYS A 182 17.30 15.07 -6.54
N LYS A 183 16.30 15.91 -6.83
CA LYS A 183 15.30 16.35 -5.85
C LYS A 183 14.46 15.17 -5.39
N TYR A 184 13.98 14.36 -6.32
CA TYR A 184 13.13 13.21 -6.00
C TYR A 184 13.91 12.03 -5.44
N ARG A 185 15.18 11.87 -5.84
CA ARG A 185 16.11 10.99 -5.13
C ARG A 185 16.26 11.41 -3.66
N ASP A 186 16.61 12.67 -3.40
CA ASP A 186 16.82 13.17 -2.04
C ASP A 186 15.54 13.06 -1.20
N ARG A 187 14.36 13.30 -1.80
CA ARG A 187 13.05 13.06 -1.17
C ARG A 187 12.80 11.58 -0.85
N ALA A 188 13.18 10.64 -1.73
CA ALA A 188 13.02 9.21 -1.48
C ALA A 188 13.83 8.77 -0.26
N LEU A 189 15.06 9.29 -0.12
CA LEU A 189 15.90 9.03 1.06
C LEU A 189 15.31 9.66 2.33
N LYS A 190 14.80 10.90 2.23
CA LYS A 190 14.13 11.60 3.34
C LYS A 190 12.92 10.82 3.84
N PHE A 191 12.04 10.37 2.95
CA PHE A 191 10.84 9.65 3.34
C PHE A 191 11.16 8.26 3.89
N ALA A 192 12.15 7.55 3.33
CA ALA A 192 12.60 6.30 3.91
C ALA A 192 13.16 6.47 5.34
N ALA A 193 13.83 7.60 5.63
CA ALA A 193 14.33 7.89 6.96
C ALA A 193 13.22 7.95 8.03
N LEU A 194 11.99 8.33 7.68
CA LEU A 194 10.84 8.36 8.60
C LEU A 194 10.58 7.01 9.29
N TYR A 195 10.97 5.90 8.67
CA TYR A 195 10.79 4.53 9.18
C TYR A 195 12.10 3.81 9.50
N MET A 196 13.24 4.44 9.24
CA MET A 196 14.56 3.85 9.47
C MET A 196 15.34 4.55 10.58
N ASP A 197 15.13 5.85 10.76
CA ASP A 197 15.73 6.63 11.84
C ASP A 197 14.81 6.59 13.07
N GLU A 198 15.35 6.09 14.18
CA GLU A 198 14.62 5.92 15.44
C GLU A 198 14.08 7.25 16.00
N SER A 199 14.66 8.40 15.62
CA SER A 199 14.23 9.72 16.10
C SER A 199 12.82 10.14 15.64
N TYR A 200 12.35 9.62 14.50
CA TYR A 200 10.95 9.80 14.07
C TYR A 200 9.97 8.92 14.83
N GLY A 201 10.46 7.83 15.42
CA GLY A 201 9.69 6.95 16.28
C GLY A 201 8.61 6.12 15.59
N ASN A 202 8.47 6.14 14.26
CA ASN A 202 7.47 5.32 13.55
C ASN A 202 7.78 3.81 13.64
N TYR A 203 9.05 3.43 13.70
CA TYR A 203 9.51 2.04 13.65
C TYR A 203 10.33 1.65 14.89
N ASP A 204 10.10 0.44 15.39
CA ASP A 204 10.94 -0.20 16.41
C ASP A 204 11.87 -1.22 15.72
N PRO A 205 13.18 -0.96 15.62
CA PRO A 205 14.11 -1.86 14.95
C PRO A 205 14.46 -3.12 15.74
N LYS A 206 14.14 -3.19 17.04
CA LYS A 206 14.33 -4.40 17.86
C LYS A 206 13.17 -5.36 17.67
N LEU A 207 11.95 -4.84 17.69
CA LEU A 207 10.71 -5.61 17.52
C LEU A 207 10.30 -5.79 16.05
N LYS A 208 10.99 -5.10 15.13
CA LYS A 208 10.72 -5.08 13.68
C LYS A 208 9.24 -4.80 13.43
N MET A 209 8.78 -3.65 13.94
CA MET A 209 7.37 -3.28 13.87
C MET A 209 7.17 -1.77 13.72
N ILE A 210 6.16 -1.39 12.96
CA ILE A 210 5.65 -0.02 12.90
C ILE A 210 4.72 0.19 14.10
N ARG A 211 4.83 1.34 14.77
CA ARG A 211 4.33 1.51 16.14
C ARG A 211 2.86 1.94 16.23
N SER A 212 2.24 2.36 15.13
CA SER A 212 0.81 2.69 15.05
C SER A 212 0.28 2.29 13.66
N PRO A 213 -1.03 2.01 13.49
CA PRO A 213 -1.64 2.00 12.16
C PRO A 213 -1.60 3.36 11.45
N LEU A 214 -1.50 4.44 12.23
CA LEU A 214 -1.47 5.82 11.74
C LEU A 214 -0.08 6.41 12.00
N THR A 215 0.69 6.60 10.93
CA THR A 215 2.10 7.01 10.98
C THR A 215 2.42 8.04 9.90
N GLY A 216 3.52 8.77 10.08
CA GLY A 216 3.86 9.85 9.17
C GLY A 216 5.03 10.69 9.65
N SER A 217 5.15 11.90 9.10
CA SER A 217 6.24 12.83 9.42
C SER A 217 6.21 13.38 10.85
N LYS A 218 5.06 13.32 11.54
CA LYS A 218 4.98 13.64 12.99
C LYS A 218 5.14 12.42 13.90
N GLY A 219 5.53 11.27 13.33
CA GLY A 219 5.69 10.02 14.07
C GLY A 219 4.37 9.25 14.22
N PRO A 220 4.33 8.24 15.10
CA PRO A 220 3.15 7.41 15.28
C PRO A 220 2.06 8.16 16.06
N ARG A 221 0.84 8.14 15.53
CA ARG A 221 -0.34 8.70 16.20
C ARG A 221 -0.94 7.63 17.11
N PHE A 222 -0.68 7.74 18.41
CA PHE A 222 -1.20 6.81 19.43
C PHE A 222 -2.57 7.21 20.00
N VAL A 223 -2.94 8.48 19.82
CA VAL A 223 -4.19 9.04 20.31
C VAL A 223 -4.76 9.90 19.19
N ASN A 224 -5.98 9.57 18.80
CA ASN A 224 -6.78 10.31 17.86
C ASN A 224 -7.77 11.21 18.60
N THR A 225 -8.09 12.34 17.98
CA THR A 225 -9.13 13.27 18.42
C THR A 225 -10.42 13.03 17.65
N ALA A 226 -11.50 13.71 18.03
CA ALA A 226 -12.73 13.64 17.26
C ALA A 226 -12.62 14.30 15.88
N GLU A 227 -11.77 15.34 15.77
CA GLU A 227 -11.48 16.01 14.50
C GLU A 227 -10.82 15.06 13.51
N ASP A 228 -9.87 14.22 13.97
CA ASP A 228 -9.15 13.28 13.10
C ASP A 228 -10.09 12.38 12.28
N TRP A 229 -11.25 12.02 12.84
CA TRP A 229 -12.20 11.08 12.23
C TRP A 229 -13.37 11.77 11.50
N VAL A 230 -13.43 13.10 11.49
CA VAL A 230 -14.65 13.82 11.05
C VAL A 230 -15.08 13.47 9.62
N THR A 231 -14.14 13.23 8.72
CA THR A 231 -14.40 12.80 7.33
C THR A 231 -14.80 11.33 7.23
N HIS A 232 -14.24 10.46 8.08
CA HIS A 232 -14.54 9.03 8.10
C HIS A 232 -15.86 8.67 8.75
N ARG A 233 -16.32 9.44 9.75
CA ARG A 233 -17.57 9.16 10.51
C ARG A 233 -18.77 8.80 9.61
N PRO A 234 -19.16 9.62 8.61
CA PRO A 234 -20.30 9.29 7.75
C PRO A 234 -20.09 8.03 6.91
N ILE A 235 -18.84 7.71 6.55
CA ILE A 235 -18.51 6.52 5.77
C ILE A 235 -18.58 5.28 6.66
N LEU A 236 -17.92 5.31 7.82
CA LEU A 236 -17.85 4.20 8.77
C LEU A 236 -19.20 3.87 9.42
N ALA A 237 -20.14 4.81 9.44
CA ALA A 237 -21.52 4.54 9.83
C ALA A 237 -22.22 3.48 8.97
N ASN A 238 -21.74 3.24 7.74
CA ASN A 238 -22.27 2.23 6.81
C ASN A 238 -21.57 0.87 6.94
N TYR A 239 -20.58 0.75 7.82
CA TYR A 239 -19.84 -0.48 8.09
C TYR A 239 -20.18 -1.02 9.48
N LEU A 240 -19.60 -2.17 9.85
CA LEU A 240 -19.74 -2.70 11.20
C LEU A 240 -19.08 -1.79 12.24
N LEU A 241 -19.57 -1.86 13.48
CA LEU A 241 -18.82 -1.35 14.61
C LEU A 241 -17.47 -2.06 14.72
N PRO A 242 -16.40 -1.32 15.09
CA PRO A 242 -15.08 -1.92 15.26
C PRO A 242 -15.10 -3.01 16.34
N TYR A 243 -15.92 -2.85 17.38
CA TYR A 243 -16.15 -3.85 18.42
C TYR A 243 -17.63 -3.89 18.84
N GLU A 244 -18.11 -5.05 19.28
CA GLU A 244 -19.50 -5.25 19.74
C GLU A 244 -19.70 -4.87 21.21
N ASP A 245 -18.61 -4.79 21.98
CA ASP A 245 -18.61 -4.57 23.43
C ASP A 245 -18.36 -3.09 23.81
N ILE A 246 -18.63 -2.15 22.90
CA ILE A 246 -18.45 -0.71 23.16
C ILE A 246 -19.60 -0.23 24.06
N PRO A 247 -19.32 0.31 25.27
CA PRO A 247 -20.36 0.80 26.15
C PRO A 247 -21.24 1.88 25.48
N ASN A 248 -22.55 1.82 25.69
CA ASN A 248 -23.53 2.79 25.18
C ASN A 248 -23.64 2.87 23.65
N VAL A 249 -23.05 1.92 22.92
CA VAL A 249 -23.06 1.86 21.46
C VAL A 249 -23.62 0.51 21.01
N ASP A 250 -24.76 0.55 20.32
CA ASP A 250 -25.52 -0.62 19.88
C ASP A 250 -25.57 -0.77 18.35
N SER A 251 -25.14 0.25 17.61
CA SER A 251 -25.17 0.27 16.16
C SER A 251 -24.16 1.24 15.57
N SER A 252 -23.78 1.02 14.31
CA SER A 252 -22.85 1.88 13.56
C SER A 252 -23.37 3.29 13.31
N ALA A 253 -24.67 3.54 13.46
CA ALA A 253 -25.22 4.90 13.43
C ALA A 253 -24.56 5.81 14.50
N ALA A 254 -24.04 5.23 15.58
CA ALA A 254 -23.29 5.94 16.62
C ALA A 254 -22.03 6.65 16.12
N TRP A 255 -21.49 6.28 14.96
CA TRP A 255 -20.41 7.05 14.33
C TRP A 255 -20.84 8.50 14.07
N ASN A 256 -22.09 8.75 13.70
CA ASN A 256 -22.61 10.09 13.38
C ASN A 256 -23.35 10.76 14.55
N ASP A 257 -23.36 10.13 15.72
CA ASP A 257 -24.00 10.66 16.93
C ASP A 257 -22.92 11.26 17.84
N ASP A 258 -22.96 12.57 18.06
CA ASP A 258 -21.94 13.29 18.83
C ASP A 258 -21.91 12.90 20.32
N ASP A 259 -23.03 12.42 20.87
CA ASP A 259 -23.08 11.95 22.27
C ASP A 259 -22.50 10.53 22.40
N LYS A 260 -22.56 9.72 21.33
CA LYS A 260 -22.08 8.33 21.33
C LYS A 260 -20.68 8.14 20.77
N PHE A 261 -20.27 8.97 19.81
CA PHE A 261 -18.96 8.86 19.16
C PHE A 261 -17.77 8.86 20.14
N PRO A 262 -17.78 9.61 21.27
CA PRO A 262 -16.70 9.53 22.26
C PRO A 262 -16.41 8.11 22.78
N PHE A 263 -17.43 7.24 22.90
CA PHE A 263 -17.23 5.84 23.33
C PHE A 263 -16.52 5.02 22.24
N ILE A 264 -16.83 5.27 20.96
CA ILE A 264 -16.10 4.65 19.83
C ILE A 264 -14.66 5.12 19.83
N LEU A 265 -14.43 6.44 19.93
CA LEU A 265 -13.10 7.03 19.92
C LEU A 265 -12.23 6.50 21.06
N GLU A 266 -12.78 6.39 22.27
CA GLU A 266 -12.08 5.79 23.41
C GLU A 266 -11.70 4.32 23.14
N ALA A 267 -12.61 3.53 22.57
CA ALA A 267 -12.33 2.14 22.21
C ALA A 267 -11.20 2.04 21.16
N LEU A 268 -11.21 2.89 20.13
CA LEU A 268 -10.15 2.93 19.11
C LEU A 268 -8.79 3.31 19.72
N ASN A 269 -8.74 4.37 20.52
CA ASN A 269 -7.50 4.84 21.15
C ASN A 269 -6.91 3.83 22.15
N ASN A 270 -7.77 3.09 22.86
CA ASN A 270 -7.33 2.09 23.82
C ASN A 270 -6.86 0.80 23.15
N ARG A 271 -7.52 0.40 22.06
CA ARG A 271 -7.39 -0.96 21.52
C ARG A 271 -6.67 -1.04 20.16
N MET A 272 -6.80 -0.02 19.33
CA MET A 272 -6.45 -0.08 17.91
C MET A 272 -5.27 0.81 17.51
N MET A 273 -5.15 2.01 18.10
CA MET A 273 -4.20 3.05 17.63
C MET A 273 -2.75 2.87 18.15
N LYS A 274 -2.47 1.78 18.86
CA LYS A 274 -1.16 1.51 19.48
C LYS A 274 -0.68 0.12 19.07
N GLY A 275 0.38 0.08 18.28
CA GLY A 275 0.96 -1.14 17.79
C GLY A 275 0.98 -1.25 16.28
N ASP A 276 1.37 -2.42 15.79
CA ASP A 276 1.49 -2.72 14.38
C ASP A 276 0.28 -3.50 13.87
N VAL A 277 0.00 -3.33 12.58
CA VAL A 277 -1.07 -3.99 11.84
C VAL A 277 -0.52 -4.42 10.47
N PRO A 278 -1.04 -5.51 9.85
CA PRO A 278 -0.53 -5.98 8.57
C PRO A 278 -0.52 -4.92 7.48
N LEU A 279 -1.47 -3.97 7.50
CA LEU A 279 -1.56 -2.86 6.55
C LEU A 279 -0.22 -2.11 6.38
N ASN A 280 0.54 -1.95 7.46
CA ASN A 280 1.82 -1.24 7.45
C ASN A 280 2.90 -1.93 6.60
N LEU A 281 2.70 -3.18 6.14
CA LEU A 281 3.56 -3.81 5.14
C LEU A 281 3.67 -3.01 3.84
N ALA A 282 2.67 -2.17 3.50
CA ALA A 282 2.77 -1.27 2.36
C ALA A 282 3.93 -0.25 2.48
N ALA A 283 4.39 0.06 3.70
CA ALA A 283 5.57 0.90 3.95
C ALA A 283 6.85 0.37 3.29
N THR A 284 6.92 -0.94 3.04
CA THR A 284 8.07 -1.54 2.36
C THR A 284 8.28 -0.96 0.96
N SER A 285 7.23 -0.47 0.27
CA SER A 285 7.33 0.17 -1.05
C SER A 285 8.07 1.50 -0.98
N LEU A 286 7.90 2.25 0.11
CA LEU A 286 8.62 3.51 0.33
C LEU A 286 10.12 3.25 0.52
N ILE A 287 10.46 2.22 1.28
CA ILE A 287 11.86 1.81 1.52
C ILE A 287 12.48 1.22 0.25
N LEU A 288 11.69 0.44 -0.52
CA LEU A 288 12.11 -0.07 -1.81
C LEU A 288 12.42 1.07 -2.79
N ASN A 289 11.61 2.13 -2.81
CA ASN A 289 11.88 3.28 -3.68
C ASN A 289 13.28 3.87 -3.41
N ALA A 290 13.64 4.07 -2.13
CA ALA A 290 14.99 4.51 -1.76
C ALA A 290 16.08 3.50 -2.15
N PHE A 291 15.80 2.20 -2.02
CA PHE A 291 16.70 1.14 -2.52
C PHE A 291 16.91 1.24 -4.04
N MET A 292 15.87 1.45 -4.83
CA MET A 292 15.97 1.52 -6.29
C MET A 292 16.85 2.69 -6.77
N TYR A 293 16.90 3.79 -6.02
CA TYR A 293 17.79 4.92 -6.31
C TYR A 293 19.26 4.73 -5.91
N THR A 294 19.56 3.80 -5.00
CA THR A 294 20.86 3.76 -4.31
C THR A 294 21.56 2.42 -4.34
N GLY A 295 20.81 1.32 -4.37
CA GLY A 295 21.31 -0.04 -4.19
C GLY A 295 21.88 -0.32 -2.79
N GLU A 296 21.70 0.58 -1.82
CA GLU A 296 22.31 0.43 -0.49
C GLU A 296 21.64 -0.70 0.33
N SER A 297 22.44 -1.60 0.89
CA SER A 297 21.94 -2.81 1.58
C SER A 297 21.07 -2.51 2.80
N LYS A 298 21.25 -1.36 3.47
CA LYS A 298 20.46 -0.97 4.64
C LYS A 298 18.94 -0.95 4.36
N TYR A 299 18.54 -0.58 3.14
CA TYR A 299 17.13 -0.55 2.73
C TYR A 299 16.59 -1.97 2.54
N LYS A 300 17.39 -2.83 1.89
CA LYS A 300 17.11 -4.27 1.75
C LYS A 300 16.97 -4.93 3.12
N ASP A 301 17.93 -4.72 4.02
CA ASP A 301 17.95 -5.32 5.37
C ASP A 301 16.72 -4.91 6.19
N TRP A 302 16.27 -3.65 6.03
CA TRP A 302 15.05 -3.16 6.67
C TRP A 302 13.81 -3.88 6.13
N ILE A 303 13.64 -3.97 4.80
CA ILE A 303 12.50 -4.63 4.15
C ILE A 303 12.45 -6.09 4.56
N GLU A 304 13.57 -6.80 4.39
CA GLU A 304 13.68 -8.22 4.72
C GLU A 304 13.38 -8.48 6.20
N GLY A 305 13.91 -7.64 7.10
CA GLY A 305 13.69 -7.74 8.54
C GLY A 305 12.24 -7.50 8.94
N TYR A 306 11.58 -6.50 8.35
CA TYR A 306 10.19 -6.19 8.67
C TYR A 306 9.24 -7.29 8.20
N VAL A 307 9.40 -7.76 6.96
CA VAL A 307 8.58 -8.85 6.39
C VAL A 307 8.81 -10.17 7.13
N LYS A 308 10.07 -10.51 7.48
CA LYS A 308 10.38 -11.67 8.34
C LYS A 308 9.72 -11.55 9.71
N GLY A 309 9.58 -10.34 10.26
CA GLY A 309 8.84 -10.08 11.49
C GLY A 309 7.37 -10.49 11.39
N TRP A 310 6.70 -10.20 10.28
CA TRP A 310 5.32 -10.64 10.03
C TRP A 310 5.21 -12.14 9.77
N MET A 311 6.12 -12.71 8.97
CA MET A 311 6.18 -14.17 8.75
C MET A 311 6.33 -14.93 10.08
N LYS A 312 7.22 -14.46 10.96
CA LYS A 312 7.40 -15.04 12.30
C LYS A 312 6.10 -15.00 13.11
N ARG A 313 5.38 -13.87 13.09
CA ARG A 313 4.09 -13.73 13.79
C ARG A 313 3.05 -14.71 13.25
N VAL A 314 2.99 -14.94 11.94
CA VAL A 314 2.10 -15.96 11.34
C VAL A 314 2.46 -17.36 11.85
N ILE A 315 3.74 -17.72 11.87
CA ILE A 315 4.21 -19.02 12.37
C ILE A 315 3.86 -19.22 13.85
N GLU A 316 4.15 -18.23 14.69
CA GLU A 316 3.84 -18.24 16.13
C GLU A 316 2.32 -18.28 16.42
N ASN A 317 1.51 -17.92 15.42
CA ASN A 317 0.05 -17.95 15.50
C ASN A 317 -0.59 -19.10 14.70
N ASN A 318 0.17 -20.16 14.43
CA ASN A 318 -0.29 -21.40 13.76
C ASN A 318 -0.89 -21.13 12.37
N GLY A 319 -0.26 -20.24 11.59
CA GLY A 319 -0.71 -19.89 10.24
C GLY A 319 -1.77 -18.79 10.19
N PHE A 320 -2.31 -18.37 11.35
CA PHE A 320 -3.19 -17.21 11.41
C PHE A 320 -2.36 -15.92 11.30
N LEU A 321 -2.74 -15.00 10.40
CA LEU A 321 -2.17 -13.66 10.35
C LEU A 321 -2.85 -12.79 11.43
N PRO A 322 -2.17 -12.47 12.55
CA PRO A 322 -2.74 -11.54 13.51
C PRO A 322 -2.86 -10.16 12.89
N ASP A 323 -3.95 -9.45 13.17
CA ASP A 323 -4.17 -8.11 12.63
C ASP A 323 -3.83 -6.98 13.62
N ASN A 324 -3.34 -7.32 14.82
CA ASN A 324 -2.93 -6.35 15.84
C ASN A 324 -1.78 -6.88 16.70
N VAL A 325 -0.77 -6.05 16.89
CA VAL A 325 0.44 -6.32 17.69
C VAL A 325 0.71 -5.12 18.58
N GLY A 326 0.61 -5.23 19.91
CA GLY A 326 0.85 -4.09 20.79
C GLY A 326 2.32 -3.65 20.85
N LEU A 327 2.57 -2.51 21.50
CA LEU A 327 3.89 -1.88 21.59
C LEU A 327 4.95 -2.75 22.30
N SER A 328 4.56 -3.77 23.05
CA SER A 328 5.50 -4.76 23.60
C SER A 328 5.92 -5.84 22.59
N GLY A 329 5.35 -5.85 21.39
CA GLY A 329 5.50 -6.89 20.38
C GLY A 329 4.54 -8.07 20.55
N LYS A 330 3.68 -8.06 21.57
CA LYS A 330 2.70 -9.11 21.83
C LYS A 330 1.46 -8.94 20.96
N VAL A 331 1.08 -10.00 20.26
CA VAL A 331 -0.20 -10.10 19.54
C VAL A 331 -1.36 -10.02 20.55
N GLY A 332 -2.38 -9.21 20.25
CA GLY A 332 -3.56 -9.11 21.10
C GLY A 332 -3.38 -8.33 22.40
N GLU A 333 -2.27 -7.62 22.60
CA GLU A 333 -1.93 -6.93 23.86
C GLU A 333 -3.05 -5.98 24.33
N ASN A 334 -3.59 -5.19 23.39
CA ASN A 334 -4.65 -4.23 23.67
C ASN A 334 -6.05 -4.78 23.34
N MET A 335 -6.15 -6.08 23.03
CA MET A 335 -7.35 -6.75 22.52
C MET A 335 -7.69 -7.99 23.35
N ASN A 336 -7.34 -8.02 24.65
CA ASN A 336 -7.60 -9.15 25.55
C ASN A 336 -7.08 -10.49 24.98
N ASN A 337 -5.90 -10.47 24.36
CA ASN A 337 -5.26 -11.59 23.66
C ASN A 337 -5.97 -12.07 22.37
N LYS A 338 -7.00 -11.35 21.89
CA LYS A 338 -7.61 -11.62 20.57
C LYS A 338 -6.60 -11.25 19.47
N LYS A 339 -6.43 -12.16 18.50
CA LYS A 339 -5.53 -11.97 17.35
C LYS A 339 -6.14 -11.12 16.23
N TRP A 340 -7.40 -10.73 16.39
CA TRP A 340 -8.18 -9.96 15.43
C TRP A 340 -8.68 -8.65 16.07
N GLY A 341 -9.12 -7.69 15.24
CA GLY A 341 -9.71 -6.42 15.66
C GLY A 341 -8.79 -5.21 15.55
N GLY A 342 -7.67 -5.33 14.82
CA GLY A 342 -6.83 -4.20 14.43
C GLY A 342 -7.41 -3.35 13.29
N TYR A 343 -6.78 -2.21 13.05
CA TYR A 343 -7.12 -1.28 11.97
C TYR A 343 -6.89 -1.93 10.60
N TYR A 344 -7.85 -1.81 9.67
CA TYR A 344 -7.86 -2.58 8.41
C TYR A 344 -7.74 -4.11 8.59
N GLY A 345 -8.01 -4.61 9.80
CA GLY A 345 -7.97 -6.02 10.19
C GLY A 345 -9.16 -6.84 9.70
N TRP A 346 -9.31 -8.04 10.25
CA TRP A 346 -10.31 -9.03 9.82
C TRP A 346 -11.76 -8.58 10.01
N ARG A 347 -12.04 -7.71 10.99
CA ARG A 347 -13.38 -7.16 11.24
C ARG A 347 -13.60 -5.80 10.58
N TRP A 348 -12.54 -5.05 10.32
CA TRP A 348 -12.61 -3.72 9.70
C TRP A 348 -13.26 -3.79 8.30
N PRO A 349 -13.77 -2.69 7.74
CA PRO A 349 -14.07 -2.58 6.32
C PRO A 349 -13.09 -3.36 5.42
N HIS A 350 -13.62 -4.10 4.45
CA HIS A 350 -12.90 -4.91 3.44
C HIS A 350 -12.16 -6.18 3.93
N GLY A 351 -11.88 -6.35 5.23
CA GLY A 351 -11.45 -7.62 5.82
C GLY A 351 -10.27 -8.29 5.10
N LEU A 352 -10.50 -9.51 4.59
CA LEU A 352 -9.52 -10.32 3.85
C LEU A 352 -8.79 -9.56 2.73
N MET A 353 -9.47 -8.65 2.03
CA MET A 353 -8.87 -7.89 0.92
C MET A 353 -7.60 -7.16 1.39
N ASN A 354 -7.71 -6.39 2.48
CA ASN A 354 -6.59 -5.62 3.02
C ASN A 354 -5.45 -6.52 3.51
N GLN A 355 -5.79 -7.69 4.08
CA GLN A 355 -4.81 -8.67 4.53
C GLN A 355 -4.00 -9.22 3.35
N MET A 356 -4.68 -9.52 2.25
CA MET A 356 -4.05 -10.00 1.02
C MET A 356 -3.19 -8.91 0.39
N GLU A 357 -3.70 -7.70 0.23
CA GLU A 357 -2.97 -6.60 -0.40
C GLU A 357 -1.67 -6.29 0.36
N ALA A 358 -1.76 -6.07 1.67
CA ALA A 358 -0.60 -5.71 2.47
C ALA A 358 0.47 -6.82 2.48
N THR A 359 0.05 -8.08 2.61
CA THR A 359 1.00 -9.21 2.59
C THR A 359 1.62 -9.46 1.21
N VAL A 360 0.86 -9.27 0.12
CA VAL A 360 1.39 -9.36 -1.25
C VAL A 360 2.39 -8.25 -1.52
N ILE A 361 2.10 -7.01 -1.14
CA ILE A 361 3.02 -5.87 -1.31
C ILE A 361 4.32 -6.13 -0.56
N GLY A 362 4.24 -6.43 0.74
CA GLY A 362 5.41 -6.70 1.57
C GLY A 362 6.26 -7.86 1.04
N ALA A 363 5.63 -8.99 0.72
CA ALA A 363 6.33 -10.15 0.18
C ALA A 363 6.96 -9.90 -1.20
N SER A 364 6.28 -9.16 -2.08
CA SER A 364 6.80 -8.83 -3.42
C SER A 364 8.01 -7.91 -3.32
N ASN A 365 7.97 -6.92 -2.44
CA ASN A 365 9.10 -6.02 -2.21
C ASN A 365 10.30 -6.76 -1.63
N ALA A 366 10.08 -7.66 -0.66
CA ALA A 366 11.15 -8.49 -0.10
C ALA A 366 11.74 -9.45 -1.15
N LEU A 367 10.90 -10.09 -1.97
CA LEU A 367 11.35 -10.91 -3.11
C LEU A 367 12.19 -10.08 -4.09
N LEU A 368 11.76 -8.88 -4.44
CA LEU A 368 12.47 -8.04 -5.42
C LEU A 368 13.89 -7.67 -4.96
N VAL A 369 14.08 -7.33 -3.68
CA VAL A 369 15.41 -6.95 -3.14
C VAL A 369 16.31 -8.14 -2.80
N SER A 370 15.73 -9.32 -2.60
CA SER A 370 16.46 -10.52 -2.14
C SER A 370 16.68 -11.57 -3.22
N GLY A 371 15.75 -11.71 -4.16
CA GLY A 371 15.62 -12.88 -5.05
C GLY A 371 15.04 -14.12 -4.37
N ASP A 372 14.66 -14.05 -3.09
CA ASP A 372 14.19 -15.19 -2.29
C ASP A 372 12.66 -15.35 -2.38
N SER A 373 12.21 -16.38 -3.09
CA SER A 373 10.78 -16.68 -3.25
C SER A 373 10.07 -17.13 -1.96
N SER A 374 10.80 -17.46 -0.89
CA SER A 374 10.19 -17.86 0.39
C SER A 374 9.38 -16.72 1.04
N TYR A 375 9.67 -15.47 0.70
CA TYR A 375 8.86 -14.32 1.14
C TYR A 375 7.40 -14.41 0.70
N LEU A 376 7.12 -15.07 -0.44
CA LEU A 376 5.77 -15.30 -0.92
C LEU A 376 4.97 -16.26 -0.04
N ASP A 377 5.58 -16.93 0.94
CA ASP A 377 4.87 -17.78 1.88
C ASP A 377 3.99 -16.97 2.86
N LEU A 378 4.27 -15.67 3.02
CA LEU A 378 3.43 -14.76 3.81
C LEU A 378 1.99 -14.64 3.23
N PRO A 379 1.79 -14.15 1.99
CA PRO A 379 0.44 -14.08 1.40
C PRO A 379 -0.17 -15.47 1.13
N LYS A 380 0.65 -16.49 0.84
CA LYS A 380 0.15 -17.88 0.73
C LYS A 380 -0.47 -18.38 2.03
N SER A 381 0.10 -18.00 3.19
CA SER A 381 -0.47 -18.37 4.49
C SER A 381 -1.86 -17.77 4.71
N VAL A 382 -2.07 -16.52 4.29
CA VAL A 382 -3.38 -15.85 4.33
C VAL A 382 -4.37 -16.55 3.41
N THR A 383 -3.94 -16.86 2.18
CA THR A 383 -4.77 -17.57 1.20
C THR A 383 -5.18 -18.94 1.73
N LYS A 384 -4.22 -19.72 2.22
CA LYS A 384 -4.46 -21.04 2.80
C LYS A 384 -5.43 -20.97 4.00
N LEU A 385 -5.25 -19.97 4.87
CA LEU A 385 -6.09 -19.78 6.05
C LEU A 385 -7.59 -19.67 5.69
N VAL A 386 -7.92 -18.93 4.63
CA VAL A 386 -9.32 -18.75 4.19
C VAL A 386 -9.80 -19.88 3.27
N GLU A 387 -8.93 -20.48 2.47
CA GLU A 387 -9.24 -21.67 1.65
C GLU A 387 -9.60 -22.87 2.54
N ASP A 388 -8.94 -23.04 3.68
CA ASP A 388 -9.25 -24.10 4.64
C ASP A 388 -10.67 -23.94 5.26
N GLN A 389 -11.32 -22.79 5.05
CA GLN A 389 -12.68 -22.48 5.49
C GLN A 389 -13.68 -22.41 4.33
N ALA A 390 -13.23 -22.73 3.11
CA ALA A 390 -14.04 -22.56 1.92
C ALA A 390 -15.27 -23.48 1.90
N LYS A 391 -16.34 -23.03 1.25
CA LYS A 391 -17.58 -23.79 1.06
C LYS A 391 -17.96 -23.77 -0.41
N GLU A 392 -18.44 -24.90 -0.91
CA GLU A 392 -19.07 -24.95 -2.23
C GLU A 392 -20.51 -24.44 -2.13
N GLU A 393 -20.84 -23.41 -2.89
CA GLU A 393 -22.19 -22.85 -2.99
C GLU A 393 -22.47 -22.41 -4.42
N ASN A 394 -23.63 -22.80 -4.97
CA ASN A 394 -24.07 -22.45 -6.34
C ASN A 394 -23.02 -22.73 -7.44
N GLY A 395 -22.20 -23.79 -7.27
CA GLY A 395 -21.14 -24.16 -8.22
C GLY A 395 -19.89 -23.27 -8.16
N GLY A 396 -19.81 -22.35 -7.20
CA GLY A 396 -18.61 -21.57 -6.88
C GLY A 396 -18.00 -22.00 -5.54
N LEU A 397 -16.70 -21.77 -5.40
CA LEU A 397 -16.00 -21.89 -4.12
C LEU A 397 -16.04 -20.52 -3.44
N LEU A 398 -16.71 -20.42 -2.31
CA LEU A 398 -16.78 -19.21 -1.49
C LEU A 398 -15.81 -19.32 -0.32
N VAL A 399 -15.05 -18.27 -0.07
CA VAL A 399 -14.17 -18.15 1.10
C VAL A 399 -14.69 -17.05 2.04
N PRO A 400 -14.57 -17.22 3.36
CA PRO A 400 -14.91 -16.15 4.29
C PRO A 400 -13.95 -14.98 4.13
N HIS A 401 -14.44 -13.76 4.36
CA HIS A 401 -13.63 -12.56 4.25
C HIS A 401 -13.56 -11.75 5.56
N ARG A 402 -14.19 -12.24 6.64
CA ARG A 402 -14.19 -11.61 7.98
C ARG A 402 -14.03 -12.64 9.09
N PHE A 403 -13.58 -12.15 10.25
CA PHE A 403 -13.41 -12.94 11.47
C PHE A 403 -13.82 -12.16 12.73
N ASP A 404 -14.49 -12.81 13.67
CA ASP A 404 -14.80 -12.27 15.00
C ASP A 404 -14.88 -13.37 16.08
N ASP A 405 -15.55 -13.09 17.21
CA ASP A 405 -15.72 -14.04 18.32
C ASP A 405 -16.50 -15.31 17.94
N ASN A 406 -17.33 -15.24 16.89
CA ASN A 406 -18.08 -16.38 16.36
C ASN A 406 -17.31 -17.15 15.27
N GLY A 407 -16.10 -16.70 14.93
CA GLY A 407 -15.24 -17.32 13.92
C GLY A 407 -15.34 -16.66 12.53
N TRP A 408 -15.17 -17.46 11.48
CA TRP A 408 -15.14 -17.01 10.09
C TRP A 408 -16.53 -16.76 9.52
N TRP A 409 -16.69 -15.65 8.78
CA TRP A 409 -17.95 -15.30 8.13
C TRP A 409 -17.76 -14.42 6.87
N SER A 410 -18.84 -14.15 6.14
CA SER A 410 -18.92 -13.31 4.93
C SER A 410 -20.03 -12.28 5.06
#